data_AF-A0A7G2ITV0-F1
#
_entry.id   AF-A0A7G2ITV0-F1
#
_cell.length_a   1.000
_cell.length_b   1.000
_cell.length_c   1.000
_cell.angle_alpha   90.00
_cell.angle_beta   90.00
_cell.angle_gamma   90.00
#
_symmetry.space_group_name_H-M   'P 1'
#
loop_
_entity.id
_entity.type
_entity.pdbx_description
1 polymer ?
#
loop_
_entity_poly.entity_id
_entity_poly.type
_entity_poly.pdbx_seq_one_letter_code
_entity_poly.pdbx_strand_id
1 'polypeptide(L)'
;MITKEGDTLDCRQWQRVIALPGKLTMLSGDLTNVTVKRELYEIEREGNTLEYDGMTLQRVDRPTQECADALKKTPLATPLP
;
A
#
# COMPACT_ATOMS: atom_id res chain seq x y z
N MET A 1 1.38 -1.64 -2.26
CA MET A 1 2.87 -1.69 -2.36
C MET A 1 3.44 -0.76 -1.31
N ILE A 2 4.62 -1.08 -0.76
CA ILE A 2 5.25 -0.33 0.33
C ILE A 2 6.77 -0.28 0.09
N THR A 3 7.37 0.91 0.10
CA THR A 3 8.84 1.11 -0.01
C THR A 3 9.53 1.05 1.37
N LYS A 4 10.86 1.00 1.40
CA LYS A 4 11.61 1.02 2.68
C LYS A 4 11.45 2.35 3.41
N GLU A 5 11.26 3.43 2.67
CA GLU A 5 11.07 4.79 3.17
C GLU A 5 9.59 5.08 3.49
N GLY A 6 8.73 4.07 3.39
CA GLY A 6 7.33 4.13 3.80
C GLY A 6 6.38 4.79 2.79
N ASP A 7 6.77 4.98 1.53
CA ASP A 7 5.80 5.35 0.48
C ASP A 7 4.89 4.16 0.19
N THR A 8 3.60 4.42 0.04
CA THR A 8 2.61 3.38 -0.23
C THR A 8 1.83 3.63 -1.51
N LEU A 9 1.38 2.54 -2.12
CA LEU A 9 0.35 2.56 -3.17
C LEU A 9 -0.69 1.50 -2.83
N ASP A 10 -1.85 1.92 -2.35
CA ASP A 10 -3.03 1.06 -2.20
C ASP A 10 -3.69 0.92 -3.58
N CYS A 11 -3.50 -0.24 -4.20
CA CYS A 11 -4.06 -0.55 -5.50
C CYS A 11 -5.07 -1.70 -5.38
N ARG A 12 -6.31 -1.45 -5.79
CA ARG A 12 -7.39 -2.45 -5.76
C ARG A 12 -8.06 -2.53 -7.11
N GLN A 13 -8.41 -3.75 -7.49
CA GLN A 13 -9.09 -4.04 -8.74
C GLN A 13 -10.37 -4.80 -8.47
N TRP A 14 -11.48 -4.23 -8.90
CA TRP A 14 -12.76 -4.93 -9.02
C TRP A 14 -13.39 -4.61 -10.37
N GLN A 15 -14.45 -3.80 -10.44
CA GLN A 15 -14.98 -3.27 -11.71
C GLN A 15 -14.04 -2.24 -12.36
N ARG A 16 -13.24 -1.54 -11.55
CA ARG A 16 -12.23 -0.57 -11.98
C ARG A 16 -10.98 -0.73 -11.13
N VAL A 17 -9.86 -0.23 -11.65
CA VAL A 17 -8.59 -0.13 -10.90
C VAL A 17 -8.60 1.20 -10.15
N ILE A 18 -8.44 1.13 -8.84
CA ILE A 18 -8.11 2.28 -8.00
C ILE A 18 -6.65 2.17 -7.57
N ALA A 19 -5.97 3.31 -7.50
CA ALA A 19 -4.59 3.40 -7.03
C ALA A 19 -4.44 4.68 -6.22
N LEU A 20 -4.25 4.54 -4.91
CA LEU A 20 -4.16 5.64 -3.96
C LEU A 20 -2.76 5.65 -3.34
N PRO A 21 -1.94 6.66 -3.67
CA PRO A 21 -0.69 6.86 -2.97
C PRO A 21 -0.93 7.20 -1.50
N GLY A 22 0.05 6.92 -0.67
CA GLY A 22 0.04 7.27 0.74
C GLY A 22 1.43 7.23 1.35
N LYS A 23 1.47 7.39 2.67
CA LYS A 23 2.70 7.35 3.46
C LYS A 23 2.45 6.61 4.77
N LEU A 24 3.38 5.74 5.13
CA LEU A 24 3.42 5.13 6.44
C LEU A 24 3.84 6.16 7.50
N THR A 25 3.17 6.12 8.63
CA THR A 25 3.51 6.87 9.83
C THR A 25 3.27 6.01 11.06
N MET A 26 3.90 6.37 12.18
CA MET A 26 3.45 5.92 13.49
C MET A 26 2.37 6.88 13.97
N LEU A 27 1.19 6.37 14.32
CA LEU A 27 0.10 7.13 14.92
C LEU A 27 -0.31 6.45 16.21
N SER A 28 -0.14 7.15 17.34
CA SER A 28 -0.46 6.62 18.68
C SER A 28 0.23 5.31 19.08
N GLY A 29 1.32 4.92 18.39
CA GLY A 29 2.04 3.67 18.62
C GLY A 29 1.82 2.63 17.53
N ASP A 30 0.85 2.85 16.65
CA ASP A 30 0.47 1.91 15.59
C ASP A 30 1.01 2.35 14.24
N LEU A 31 1.39 1.38 13.41
CA LEU A 31 1.81 1.65 12.03
C LEU A 31 0.57 1.91 11.18
N THR A 32 0.50 3.06 10.52
CA THR A 32 -0.69 3.49 9.78
C THR A 32 -0.32 3.97 8.38
N ASN A 33 -1.04 3.52 7.37
CA ASN A 33 -1.02 4.14 6.04
C ASN A 33 -1.96 5.34 6.02
N VAL A 34 -1.41 6.52 5.69
CA VAL A 34 -2.18 7.73 5.44
C VAL A 34 -2.26 7.95 3.94
N THR A 35 -3.44 7.80 3.35
CA THR A 35 -3.62 8.00 1.90
C THR A 35 -3.59 9.49 1.55
N VAL A 36 -3.39 9.82 0.27
CA VAL A 36 -3.54 11.20 -0.23
C VAL A 36 -4.93 11.79 -0.02
N LYS A 37 -5.94 10.93 0.22
CA LYS A 37 -7.30 11.34 0.59
C LYS A 37 -7.49 11.53 2.10
N ARG A 38 -6.43 11.38 2.89
CA ARG A 38 -6.40 11.47 4.36
C ARG A 38 -7.23 10.38 5.05
N GLU A 39 -7.37 9.23 4.41
CA GLU A 39 -7.88 8.02 5.04
C GLU A 39 -6.75 7.38 5.85
N LEU A 40 -7.08 6.79 7.01
CA LEU A 40 -6.15 6.18 7.94
C LEU A 40 -6.43 4.68 8.00
N TYR A 41 -5.43 3.87 7.68
CA TYR A 41 -5.53 2.42 7.72
C TYR A 41 -4.39 1.87 8.57
N GLU A 42 -4.72 1.30 9.71
CA GLU A 42 -3.78 0.55 10.54
C GLU A 42 -3.23 -0.65 9.78
N ILE A 43 -1.97 -0.96 10.05
CA ILE A 43 -1.22 -2.04 9.43
C ILE A 43 -0.64 -2.90 10.54
N GLU A 44 -1.02 -4.18 10.53
CA GLU A 44 -0.35 -5.19 11.33
C GLU A 44 0.34 -6.19 10.39
N ARG A 45 1.57 -6.56 10.72
CA ARG A 45 2.35 -7.50 9.91
C ARG A 45 2.68 -8.74 10.73
N GLU A 46 2.34 -9.90 10.20
CA GLU A 46 2.73 -11.19 10.75
C GLU A 46 3.50 -12.01 9.70
N GLY A 47 4.82 -12.06 9.82
CA GLY A 47 5.67 -12.77 8.87
C GLY A 47 5.53 -12.25 7.42
N ASN A 48 4.82 -13.01 6.58
CA ASN A 48 4.56 -12.70 5.17
C ASN A 48 3.14 -12.18 4.89
N THR A 49 2.30 -12.05 5.92
CA THR A 49 0.96 -11.47 5.79
C THR A 49 0.94 -10.02 6.30
N LEU A 50 -0.06 -9.27 5.83
CA LEU A 50 -0.34 -7.91 6.26
C LEU A 50 -1.85 -7.78 6.47
N GLU A 51 -2.29 -7.42 7.67
CA GLU A 51 -3.67 -6.98 7.88
C GLU A 51 -3.79 -5.51 7.48
N TYR A 52 -4.76 -5.22 6.62
CA TYR A 52 -4.96 -3.89 6.05
C TYR A 52 -6.41 -3.73 5.57
N ASP A 53 -7.12 -2.75 6.13
CA ASP A 53 -8.52 -2.41 5.77
C ASP A 53 -9.46 -3.63 5.77
N GLY A 54 -9.38 -4.44 6.84
CA GLY A 54 -10.18 -5.67 7.00
C GLY A 54 -9.81 -6.81 6.05
N MET A 55 -8.69 -6.70 5.32
CA MET A 55 -8.18 -7.74 4.44
C MET A 55 -6.84 -8.28 4.95
N THR A 56 -6.60 -9.57 4.72
CA THR A 56 -5.27 -10.18 4.90
C THR A 56 -4.58 -10.26 3.55
N LEU A 57 -3.54 -9.45 3.35
CA LEU A 57 -2.73 -9.41 2.13
C LEU A 57 -1.52 -10.34 2.28
N GLN A 58 -1.14 -11.02 1.20
CA GLN A 58 0.06 -11.86 1.15
C GLN A 58 1.21 -11.12 0.46
N ARG A 59 2.42 -11.29 0.96
CA ARG A 59 3.65 -10.85 0.28
C ARG A 59 3.79 -11.59 -1.05
N VAL A 60 3.99 -10.81 -2.11
CA VAL A 60 4.25 -11.31 -3.47
C VAL A 60 5.47 -10.62 -4.07
N ASP A 61 6.17 -11.29 -4.97
CA ASP A 61 7.34 -10.71 -5.66
C ASP A 61 6.93 -9.71 -6.74
N ARG A 62 5.73 -9.85 -7.30
CA ARG A 62 5.20 -8.98 -8.36
C ARG A 62 3.71 -8.71 -8.15
N PRO A 63 3.24 -7.46 -8.32
CA PRO A 63 1.83 -7.14 -8.29
C PRO A 63 1.13 -7.64 -9.57
N THR A 64 -0.20 -7.51 -9.62
CA THR A 64 -0.96 -7.69 -10.87
C THR A 64 -0.50 -6.68 -11.93
N GLN A 65 -0.73 -7.00 -13.20
CA GLN A 65 -0.34 -6.13 -14.32
C GLN A 65 -1.00 -4.75 -14.22
N GLU A 66 -2.25 -4.73 -13.79
CA GLU A 66 -3.05 -3.52 -13.61
C GLU A 66 -2.45 -2.60 -12.53
N CYS A 67 -2.01 -3.17 -11.41
CA CYS A 67 -1.34 -2.40 -10.36
C CYS A 67 0.08 -1.99 -10.76
N ALA A 68 0.79 -2.79 -11.55
CA ALA A 68 2.07 -2.40 -12.14
C ALA A 68 1.90 -1.21 -13.11
N ASP A 69 0.84 -1.19 -13.91
CA ASP A 69 0.56 -0.08 -14.82
C ASP A 69 0.06 1.16 -14.09
N ALA A 70 -0.68 0.99 -12.99
CA ALA A 70 -1.04 2.08 -12.10
C ALA A 70 0.20 2.71 -11.46
N LEU A 71 1.17 1.89 -11.02
CA LEU A 71 2.45 2.38 -10.48
C LEU A 71 3.24 3.19 -11.51
N LYS A 72 3.24 2.80 -12.79
CA LYS A 72 3.92 3.59 -13.85
C LYS A 72 3.29 4.97 -14.04
N LYS A 73 1.96 5.07 -13.92
CA LYS A 73 1.22 6.35 -14.04
C LYS A 73 1.39 7.22 -12.80
N THR A 74 1.50 6.60 -11.64
CA THR A 74 1.66 7.25 -10.35
C THR A 74 2.84 6.63 -9.61
N PRO A 75 4.08 6.98 -9.99
CA PRO A 75 5.27 6.41 -9.39
C PRO A 75 5.40 6.84 -7.93
N LEU A 76 5.93 5.93 -7.12
CA LEU A 76 6.31 6.24 -5.74
C LEU A 76 7.56 7.13 -5.74
N ALA A 77 7.67 7.99 -4.72
CA ALA A 77 8.81 8.90 -4.61
C ALA A 77 10.13 8.15 -4.36
N THR A 78 10.06 7.00 -3.69
CA THR A 78 11.20 6.11 -3.46
C THR A 78 11.02 4.73 -4.12
N PRO A 79 12.12 4.00 -4.39
CA PRO A 79 12.05 2.71 -5.07
C PRO A 79 11.47 1.61 -4.18
N LEU A 80 10.88 0.59 -4.82
CA LEU A 80 10.43 -0.61 -4.12
C LEU A 80 11.63 -1.46 -3.63
N PRO A 81 11.47 -2.22 -2.52
CA PRO A 81 12.55 -2.97 -1.86
C PRO A 81 13.13 -4.12 -2.68
#